data_AF-A0AAV1BZ78-F1
#
_entry.id   AF-A0AAV1BZ78-F1
#
_cell.length_a   1.000
_cell.length_b   1.000
_cell.length_c   1.000
_cell.angle_alpha   90.00
_cell.angle_beta   90.00
_cell.angle_gamma   90.00
#
_symmetry.space_group_name_H-M   'P 1'
#
loop_
_entity.id
_entity.type
_entity.pdbx_description
1 polymer ?
#
loop_
_entity_poly.entity_id
_entity_poly.type
_entity_poly.pdbx_seq_one_letter_code
_entity_poly.pdbx_strand_id
1 'polypeptide(L)'
;MAGKEILHKVKEKVCMVPSSSETGKGKSKIDKHVTHGYHTIVGKAHHAMEDYAFAQFKEVDDNELGLFAIFDGHLSQEIPDYLRSHLFDNILNEPDFWTEPESAIRRAYQVTDAKILEKAVDLGKGGSTAVTAILINCQKLIVANVGDSRAVICKNGVATQLSVDHEPSKEKEEIENRGGFVSNFPGDVARVDGQLAVARAFGDKSLKRHLSSDPHVVVEDIDDDTDFVILASDGIWKVGYSSFSFYLQFMDTFY
;
A
#
# COMPACT_ATOMS: atom_id res chain seq x y z
N MET A 1 17.35 -2.40 11.27
CA MET A 1 18.20 -1.73 10.26
C MET A 1 18.20 -0.24 10.60
N ALA A 2 19.29 0.49 10.40
CA ALA A 2 19.28 1.94 10.63
C ALA A 2 18.36 2.61 9.60
N GLY A 3 17.38 3.40 10.03
CA GLY A 3 16.37 4.00 9.15
C GLY A 3 16.99 4.86 8.05
N LYS A 4 18.07 5.58 8.36
CA LYS A 4 18.83 6.37 7.37
C LYS A 4 19.37 5.52 6.22
N GLU A 5 19.77 4.27 6.47
CA GLU A 5 20.24 3.36 5.42
C GLU A 5 19.10 2.92 4.49
N ILE A 6 17.91 2.66 5.04
CA ILE A 6 16.72 2.36 4.23
C ILE A 6 16.37 3.56 3.36
N LEU A 7 16.28 4.75 3.96
CA LEU A 7 15.96 5.98 3.24
C LEU A 7 16.97 6.27 2.13
N HIS A 8 18.26 6.05 2.39
CA HIS A 8 19.30 6.23 1.39
C HIS A 8 19.14 5.23 0.23
N LYS A 9 18.98 3.94 0.51
CA LYS A 9 18.78 2.90 -0.52
C LYS A 9 17.56 3.15 -1.39
N VAL A 10 16.48 3.64 -0.78
CA VAL A 10 15.28 4.06 -1.51
C VAL A 10 15.61 5.20 -2.47
N LYS A 11 16.26 6.27 -1.97
CA LYS A 11 16.63 7.44 -2.79
C LYS A 11 17.56 7.04 -3.95
N GLU A 12 18.53 6.15 -3.69
CA GLU A 12 19.42 5.62 -4.74
C GLU A 12 18.65 4.86 -5.82
N LYS A 13 17.76 3.93 -5.45
CA LYS A 13 16.95 3.17 -6.42
C LYS A 13 16.09 4.07 -7.31
N VAL A 14 15.49 5.10 -6.73
CA VAL A 14 14.66 6.07 -7.48
C VAL A 14 15.50 6.88 -8.49
N CYS A 15 16.70 7.32 -8.12
CA CYS A 15 17.51 8.18 -8.98
C CYS A 15 18.21 7.47 -10.16
N MET A 16 18.23 6.13 -10.21
CA MET A 16 19.03 5.38 -11.18
C MET A 16 18.32 5.05 -12.51
N VAL A 17 17.05 5.40 -12.69
CA VAL A 17 16.30 5.00 -13.90
C VAL A 17 15.77 6.23 -14.66
N PRO A 18 16.25 6.51 -15.89
CA PRO A 18 15.61 7.47 -16.77
C PRO A 18 14.32 6.85 -17.32
N SER A 19 13.18 7.15 -16.69
CA SER A 19 11.83 6.79 -17.16
C SER A 19 10.85 7.92 -16.89
N SER A 20 9.64 7.83 -17.46
CA SER A 20 8.53 8.70 -17.04
C SER A 20 8.32 8.56 -15.52
N SER A 21 8.18 9.70 -14.85
CA SER A 21 7.98 9.77 -13.40
C SER A 21 6.86 10.73 -13.05
N GLU A 22 6.12 10.41 -11.99
CA GLU A 22 5.20 11.33 -11.33
C GLU A 22 5.74 11.64 -9.94
N THR A 23 5.68 12.91 -9.54
CA THR A 23 6.15 13.36 -8.24
C THR A 23 5.14 14.31 -7.61
N GLY A 24 4.96 14.22 -6.30
CA GLY A 24 4.18 15.19 -5.56
C GLY A 24 4.75 15.42 -4.17
N LYS A 25 4.30 16.51 -3.55
CA LYS A 25 4.68 16.87 -2.19
C LYS A 25 3.59 17.71 -1.55
N GLY A 26 3.54 17.69 -0.23
CA GLY A 26 2.60 18.48 0.56
C GLY A 26 3.03 18.56 2.02
N LYS A 27 2.21 19.22 2.82
CA LYS A 27 2.43 19.36 4.27
C LYS A 27 1.12 19.57 4.97
N SER A 28 1.08 19.18 6.24
CA SER A 28 -0.03 19.43 7.14
C SER A 28 -0.19 20.94 7.36
N LYS A 29 -1.44 21.36 7.59
CA LYS A 29 -1.77 22.72 8.04
C LYS A 29 -1.66 22.85 9.55
N ILE A 30 -1.93 21.78 10.30
CA ILE A 30 -1.86 21.75 11.76
C ILE A 30 -0.40 21.74 12.24
N ASP A 31 0.45 20.90 11.64
CA ASP A 31 1.88 20.84 11.94
C ASP A 31 2.73 20.95 10.67
N LYS A 32 3.48 22.05 10.56
CA LYS A 32 4.32 22.33 9.39
C LYS A 32 5.54 21.42 9.26
N HIS A 33 5.92 20.70 10.32
CA HIS A 33 7.02 19.72 10.29
C HIS A 33 6.57 18.38 9.69
N VAL A 34 5.25 18.13 9.68
CA VAL A 34 4.67 16.96 9.04
C VAL A 34 4.49 17.26 7.56
N THR A 35 5.46 16.79 6.77
CA THR A 35 5.49 16.92 5.32
C THR A 35 5.31 15.58 4.65
N HIS A 36 5.00 15.60 3.36
CA HIS A 36 5.04 14.42 2.51
C HIS A 36 5.66 14.70 1.16
N GLY A 37 6.23 13.65 0.57
CA GLY A 37 6.77 13.68 -0.79
C GLY A 37 6.73 12.29 -1.39
N TYR A 38 6.44 12.18 -2.67
CA TYR A 38 6.31 10.91 -3.37
C TYR A 38 6.92 10.93 -4.76
N HIS A 39 7.27 9.74 -5.24
CA HIS A 39 7.86 9.54 -6.55
C HIS A 39 7.44 8.17 -7.10
N THR A 40 6.92 8.13 -8.32
CA THR A 40 6.63 6.88 -9.05
C THR A 40 7.50 6.78 -10.29
N ILE A 41 8.01 5.58 -10.59
CA ILE A 41 8.78 5.30 -11.82
C ILE A 41 8.36 3.98 -12.43
N VAL A 42 8.26 3.94 -13.76
CA VAL A 42 7.97 2.70 -14.52
C VAL A 42 9.12 1.69 -14.40
N GLY A 43 10.35 2.16 -14.22
CA GLY A 43 11.49 1.27 -14.06
C GLY A 43 11.88 0.58 -15.37
N LYS A 44 12.09 -0.74 -15.33
CA LYS A 44 12.46 -1.57 -16.50
C LYS A 44 11.27 -2.32 -17.12
N ALA A 45 10.05 -2.04 -16.66
CA ALA A 45 8.86 -2.70 -17.17
C ALA A 45 8.69 -2.43 -18.68
N HIS A 46 8.27 -3.46 -19.42
CA HIS A 46 7.93 -3.37 -20.85
C HIS A 46 6.43 -3.16 -21.09
N HIS A 47 5.66 -2.94 -20.01
CA HIS A 47 4.26 -2.56 -20.04
C HIS A 47 4.10 -1.12 -19.52
N ALA A 48 2.89 -0.57 -19.64
CA ALA A 48 2.59 0.76 -19.13
C ALA A 48 2.48 0.74 -17.60
N MET A 49 2.54 1.92 -16.96
CA MET A 49 2.57 2.06 -15.50
C MET A 49 1.32 1.47 -14.86
N GLU A 50 1.49 0.49 -13.97
CA GLU A 50 0.40 -0.13 -13.19
C GLU A 50 0.44 0.29 -11.71
N ASP A 51 1.54 0.93 -11.26
CA ASP A 51 1.69 1.50 -9.92
C ASP A 51 1.07 2.90 -9.83
N TYR A 52 0.27 3.12 -8.78
CA TYR A 52 -0.35 4.40 -8.48
C TYR A 52 -0.07 4.83 -7.04
N ALA A 53 0.20 6.11 -6.87
CA ALA A 53 0.34 6.74 -5.58
C ALA A 53 -0.85 7.66 -5.28
N PHE A 54 -1.18 7.78 -4.01
CA PHE A 54 -2.10 8.80 -3.52
C PHE A 54 -1.51 9.51 -2.31
N ALA A 55 -1.56 10.84 -2.30
CA ALA A 55 -1.15 11.63 -1.15
C ALA A 55 -1.94 12.94 -1.08
N GLN A 56 -2.70 13.13 0.00
CA GLN A 56 -3.52 14.32 0.20
C GLN A 56 -3.71 14.61 1.69
N PHE A 57 -3.62 15.89 2.07
CA PHE A 57 -4.20 16.37 3.33
C PHE A 57 -5.63 16.88 3.09
N LYS A 58 -6.57 16.50 3.96
CA LYS A 58 -8.00 16.81 3.86
C LYS A 58 -8.56 17.10 5.26
N GLU A 59 -9.43 18.08 5.39
CA GLU A 59 -10.19 18.32 6.62
C GLU A 59 -11.53 17.56 6.58
N VAL A 60 -11.84 16.81 7.64
CA VAL A 60 -13.08 16.05 7.81
C VAL A 60 -13.52 16.14 9.26
N ASP A 61 -14.76 16.58 9.52
CA ASP A 61 -15.35 16.69 10.86
C ASP A 61 -14.42 17.38 11.89
N ASP A 62 -13.86 18.54 11.54
CA ASP A 62 -12.90 19.32 12.34
C ASP A 62 -11.54 18.63 12.63
N ASN A 63 -11.25 17.52 11.96
CA ASN A 63 -9.97 16.82 12.02
C ASN A 63 -9.20 16.99 10.71
N GLU A 64 -7.88 17.16 10.80
CA GLU A 64 -7.02 17.04 9.62
C GLU A 64 -6.60 15.59 9.41
N LEU A 65 -6.83 15.09 8.21
CA LEU A 65 -6.44 13.77 7.77
C LEU A 65 -5.34 13.89 6.72
N GLY A 66 -4.23 13.19 6.92
CA GLY A 66 -3.29 12.84 5.86
C GLY A 66 -3.66 11.47 5.28
N LEU A 67 -3.98 11.41 4.00
CA LEU A 67 -4.43 10.22 3.29
C LEU A 67 -3.39 9.80 2.26
N PHE A 68 -2.88 8.59 2.41
CA PHE A 68 -1.66 8.16 1.76
C PHE A 68 -1.73 6.72 1.31
N ALA A 69 -1.39 6.41 0.07
CA ALA A 69 -1.46 5.05 -0.41
C ALA A 69 -0.46 4.73 -1.52
N ILE A 70 -0.13 3.44 -1.58
CA ILE A 70 0.38 2.80 -2.79
C ILE A 70 -0.56 1.71 -3.23
N PHE A 71 -0.83 1.73 -4.53
CA PHE A 71 -1.54 0.70 -5.26
C PHE A 71 -0.60 0.13 -6.30
N ASP A 72 -0.13 -1.10 -6.08
CA ASP A 72 0.70 -1.83 -7.03
C ASP A 72 -0.24 -2.68 -7.88
N GLY A 73 -0.40 -2.32 -9.16
CA GLY A 73 -1.31 -2.98 -10.08
C GLY A 73 -0.63 -4.13 -10.81
N HIS A 74 -1.40 -5.19 -11.08
CA HIS A 74 -0.92 -6.30 -11.91
C HIS A 74 -1.96 -6.67 -12.96
N LEU A 75 -1.55 -6.65 -14.24
CA LEU A 75 -2.42 -6.89 -15.39
C LEU A 75 -3.62 -5.93 -15.45
N SER A 76 -3.50 -4.74 -14.87
CA SER A 76 -4.53 -3.70 -14.86
C SER A 76 -3.96 -2.33 -14.49
N GLN A 77 -4.47 -1.29 -15.15
CA GLN A 77 -4.29 0.11 -14.74
C GLN A 77 -5.57 0.67 -14.10
N GLU A 78 -6.70 0.04 -14.41
CA GLU A 78 -8.04 0.46 -14.04
C GLU A 78 -8.34 0.15 -12.57
N ILE A 79 -7.89 -0.99 -12.06
CA ILE A 79 -8.06 -1.36 -10.64
C ILE A 79 -7.30 -0.42 -9.70
N PRO A 80 -5.99 -0.20 -9.85
CA PRO A 80 -5.27 0.74 -8.98
C PRO A 80 -5.80 2.18 -9.11
N ASP A 81 -6.22 2.63 -10.30
CA ASP A 81 -6.84 3.95 -10.47
C ASP A 81 -8.24 4.04 -9.82
N TYR A 82 -9.02 2.96 -9.86
CA TYR A 82 -10.30 2.87 -9.15
C TYR A 82 -10.09 2.97 -7.64
N LEU A 83 -9.10 2.25 -7.10
CA LEU A 83 -8.74 2.32 -5.67
C LEU A 83 -8.31 3.74 -5.28
N ARG A 84 -7.44 4.36 -6.08
CA ARG A 84 -6.98 5.75 -5.90
C ARG A 84 -8.15 6.73 -5.79
N SER A 85 -9.20 6.50 -6.56
CA SER A 85 -10.36 7.41 -6.65
C SER A 85 -11.45 7.13 -5.62
N HIS A 86 -11.53 5.93 -5.04
CA HIS A 86 -12.70 5.52 -4.24
C HIS A 86 -12.37 4.95 -2.86
N LEU A 87 -11.18 4.38 -2.63
CA LEU A 87 -10.93 3.60 -1.42
C LEU A 87 -11.00 4.48 -0.16
N PHE A 88 -10.34 5.65 -0.17
CA PHE A 88 -10.40 6.57 0.98
C PHE A 88 -11.81 7.08 1.25
N ASP A 89 -12.55 7.46 0.21
CA ASP A 89 -13.93 7.91 0.41
C ASP A 89 -14.82 6.78 0.94
N ASN A 90 -14.63 5.52 0.50
CA ASN A 90 -15.34 4.39 1.08
C ASN A 90 -14.97 4.18 2.56
N ILE A 91 -13.69 4.32 2.94
CA ILE A 91 -13.24 4.21 4.35
C ILE A 91 -13.87 5.30 5.21
N LEU A 92 -13.77 6.56 4.77
CA LEU A 92 -14.23 7.71 5.57
C LEU A 92 -15.76 7.80 5.68
N ASN A 93 -16.49 7.14 4.77
CA ASN A 93 -17.95 7.06 4.81
C ASN A 93 -18.47 5.89 5.67
N GLU A 94 -17.60 5.04 6.22
CA GLU A 94 -18.05 4.01 7.17
C GLU A 94 -18.55 4.66 8.47
N PRO A 95 -19.75 4.29 8.98
CA PRO A 95 -20.41 5.00 10.08
C PRO A 95 -19.61 5.05 11.39
N ASP A 96 -18.75 4.07 11.63
CA ASP A 96 -17.95 3.89 12.84
C ASP A 96 -16.46 4.19 12.59
N PHE A 97 -16.07 4.83 11.47
CA PHE A 97 -14.67 5.15 11.18
C PHE A 97 -13.96 5.84 12.36
N TRP A 98 -14.63 6.81 13.00
CA TRP A 98 -14.06 7.57 14.11
C TRP A 98 -14.00 6.81 15.44
N THR A 99 -14.84 5.78 15.62
CA THR A 99 -14.93 5.03 16.89
C THR A 99 -14.25 3.66 16.83
N GLU A 100 -14.38 2.98 15.70
CA GLU A 100 -13.89 1.61 15.43
C GLU A 100 -13.17 1.57 14.05
N PRO A 101 -12.10 2.36 13.86
CA PRO A 101 -11.46 2.56 12.55
C PRO A 101 -10.98 1.27 11.90
N GLU A 102 -10.50 0.32 12.69
CA GLU A 102 -10.08 -0.98 12.19
C GLU A 102 -11.19 -1.78 11.51
N SER A 103 -12.37 -1.81 12.14
CA SER A 103 -13.53 -2.53 11.61
C SER A 103 -14.11 -1.80 10.41
N ALA A 104 -14.16 -0.46 10.47
CA ALA A 104 -14.52 0.40 9.36
C ALA A 104 -13.65 0.11 8.12
N ILE A 105 -12.33 0.16 8.28
CA ILE A 105 -11.38 -0.07 7.18
C ILE A 105 -11.56 -1.46 6.56
N ARG A 106 -11.68 -2.51 7.38
CA ARG A 106 -11.92 -3.88 6.86
C ARG A 106 -13.19 -3.95 6.01
N ARG A 107 -14.30 -3.36 6.46
CA ARG A 107 -15.55 -3.33 5.69
C ARG A 107 -15.44 -2.49 4.43
N ALA A 108 -14.79 -1.33 4.49
CA ALA A 108 -14.57 -0.49 3.32
C ALA A 108 -13.73 -1.20 2.25
N TYR A 109 -12.69 -1.95 2.65
CA TYR A 109 -11.90 -2.80 1.74
C TYR A 109 -12.78 -3.87 1.09
N GLN A 110 -13.59 -4.59 1.87
CA GLN A 110 -14.51 -5.61 1.35
C GLN A 110 -15.54 -5.03 0.37
N VAL A 111 -16.17 -3.90 0.71
CA VAL A 111 -17.16 -3.23 -0.14
C VAL A 111 -16.52 -2.70 -1.43
N THR A 112 -15.32 -2.12 -1.34
CA THR A 112 -14.58 -1.63 -2.50
C THR A 112 -14.25 -2.76 -3.45
N ASP A 113 -13.76 -3.88 -2.93
CA ASP A 113 -13.46 -5.07 -3.71
C ASP A 113 -14.72 -5.70 -4.34
N ALA A 114 -15.82 -5.78 -3.61
CA ALA A 114 -17.09 -6.27 -4.16
C ALA A 114 -17.55 -5.42 -5.37
N LYS A 115 -17.48 -4.09 -5.26
CA LYS A 115 -17.78 -3.17 -6.38
C LYS A 115 -16.84 -3.37 -7.57
N ILE A 116 -15.55 -3.59 -7.32
CA ILE A 116 -14.57 -3.92 -8.36
C ILE A 116 -14.97 -5.21 -9.09
N LEU A 117 -15.34 -6.27 -8.37
CA LEU A 117 -15.70 -7.57 -8.94
C LEU A 117 -17.02 -7.53 -9.74
N GLU A 118 -17.98 -6.72 -9.30
CA GLU A 118 -19.21 -6.42 -10.05
C GLU A 118 -18.89 -5.74 -11.38
N LYS A 119 -17.92 -4.81 -11.37
CA LYS A 119 -17.46 -4.03 -12.54
C LYS A 119 -16.35 -4.71 -13.35
N ALA A 120 -16.02 -5.98 -13.12
CA ALA A 120 -14.89 -6.64 -13.77
C ALA A 120 -14.98 -6.74 -15.31
N VAL A 121 -16.16 -6.56 -15.91
CA VAL A 121 -16.29 -6.44 -17.38
C VAL A 121 -15.67 -5.14 -17.88
N ASP A 122 -15.81 -4.06 -17.10
CA ASP A 122 -15.33 -2.72 -17.45
C ASP A 122 -13.90 -2.47 -16.94
N LEU A 123 -13.59 -2.96 -15.73
CA LEU A 123 -12.30 -2.75 -15.07
C LEU A 123 -11.23 -3.79 -15.42
N GLY A 124 -11.60 -4.86 -16.13
CA GLY A 124 -10.66 -5.90 -16.54
C GLY A 124 -10.45 -7.02 -15.51
N LYS A 125 -9.46 -7.87 -15.81
CA LYS A 125 -9.23 -9.16 -15.11
C LYS A 125 -8.10 -9.12 -14.08
N GLY A 126 -7.28 -8.08 -14.09
CA GLY A 126 -6.15 -7.93 -13.16
C GLY A 126 -6.60 -7.58 -11.76
N GLY A 127 -5.64 -7.11 -10.97
CA GLY A 127 -5.87 -6.73 -9.59
C GLY A 127 -4.88 -5.67 -9.13
N SER A 128 -4.92 -5.39 -7.83
CA SER A 128 -3.94 -4.50 -7.21
C SER A 128 -3.76 -4.82 -5.73
N THR A 129 -2.54 -4.64 -5.25
CA THR A 129 -2.24 -4.52 -3.82
C THR A 129 -2.66 -3.13 -3.34
N ALA A 130 -2.78 -2.95 -2.02
CA ALA A 130 -2.93 -1.62 -1.45
C ALA A 130 -2.28 -1.57 -0.07
N VAL A 131 -1.33 -0.67 0.10
CA VAL A 131 -0.91 -0.21 1.42
C VAL A 131 -1.40 1.22 1.61
N THR A 132 -2.26 1.44 2.61
CA THR A 132 -2.81 2.76 2.95
C THR A 132 -2.32 3.20 4.32
N ALA A 133 -2.18 4.50 4.50
CA ALA A 133 -1.92 5.15 5.76
C ALA A 133 -2.84 6.36 5.93
N ILE A 134 -3.50 6.45 7.08
CA ILE A 134 -4.37 7.56 7.47
C ILE A 134 -3.77 8.20 8.72
N LEU A 135 -3.28 9.43 8.58
CA LEU A 135 -2.73 10.21 9.67
C LEU A 135 -3.79 11.19 10.20
N ILE A 136 -4.28 10.96 11.41
CA ILE A 136 -5.29 11.80 12.07
C ILE A 136 -4.58 12.81 12.96
N ASN A 137 -4.81 14.10 12.69
CA ASN A 137 -4.31 15.25 13.45
C ASN A 137 -2.80 15.21 13.75
N CYS A 138 -2.02 14.61 12.85
CA CYS A 138 -0.58 14.41 13.03
C CYS A 138 -0.18 13.58 14.28
N GLN A 139 -1.12 12.85 14.88
CA GLN A 139 -0.91 12.15 16.16
C GLN A 139 -1.18 10.66 16.09
N LYS A 140 -2.12 10.22 15.23
CA LYS A 140 -2.50 8.82 15.12
C LYS A 140 -2.39 8.35 13.69
N LEU A 141 -1.61 7.31 13.46
CA LEU A 141 -1.42 6.69 12.17
C LEU A 141 -2.16 5.35 12.13
N ILE A 142 -3.04 5.18 11.15
CA ILE A 142 -3.67 3.90 10.88
C ILE A 142 -3.12 3.38 9.56
N VAL A 143 -2.48 2.21 9.57
CA VAL A 143 -1.95 1.57 8.38
C VAL A 143 -2.77 0.32 8.08
N ALA A 144 -3.17 0.16 6.81
CA ALA A 144 -3.86 -1.03 6.34
C ALA A 144 -3.24 -1.57 5.06
N ASN A 145 -2.95 -2.88 5.02
CA ASN A 145 -2.28 -3.52 3.88
C ASN A 145 -3.06 -4.71 3.34
N VAL A 146 -3.11 -4.84 2.01
CA VAL A 146 -3.51 -6.02 1.24
C VAL A 146 -2.45 -6.22 0.16
N GLY A 147 -1.87 -7.42 0.07
CA GLY A 147 -0.78 -7.74 -0.85
C GLY A 147 0.61 -7.58 -0.23
N ASP A 148 1.62 -7.35 -1.06
CA ASP A 148 3.05 -7.33 -0.69
C ASP A 148 3.73 -5.95 -0.88
N SER A 149 2.93 -4.90 -1.12
CA SER A 149 3.31 -3.55 -0.73
C SER A 149 3.50 -3.47 0.79
N ARG A 150 4.30 -2.49 1.26
CA ARG A 150 4.72 -2.44 2.66
C ARG A 150 4.82 -1.02 3.22
N ALA A 151 4.45 -0.92 4.50
CA ALA A 151 4.66 0.24 5.36
C ALA A 151 5.80 -0.02 6.37
N VAL A 152 6.70 0.95 6.54
CA VAL A 152 7.79 0.92 7.52
C VAL A 152 7.82 2.24 8.26
N ILE A 153 7.87 2.22 9.59
CA ILE A 153 8.10 3.39 10.43
C ILE A 153 9.55 3.43 10.90
N CYS A 154 10.12 4.61 11.02
CA CYS A 154 11.39 4.87 11.67
C CYS A 154 11.15 5.72 12.91
N LYS A 155 11.53 5.19 14.07
CA LYS A 155 11.55 5.94 15.33
C LYS A 155 12.97 5.94 15.91
N ASN A 156 13.50 7.10 16.30
CA ASN A 156 14.84 7.25 16.86
C ASN A 156 15.94 6.54 16.03
N GLY A 157 15.86 6.65 14.71
CA GLY A 157 16.76 6.03 13.75
C GLY A 157 16.58 4.52 13.57
N VAL A 158 15.60 3.89 14.23
CA VAL A 158 15.32 2.45 14.14
C VAL A 158 14.09 2.23 13.25
N ALA A 159 14.29 1.51 12.15
CA ALA A 159 13.20 1.15 11.24
C ALA A 159 12.54 -0.18 11.61
N THR A 160 11.21 -0.16 11.68
CA THR A 160 10.33 -1.27 11.99
C THR A 160 9.22 -1.37 10.95
N GLN A 161 8.97 -2.58 10.45
CA GLN A 161 7.87 -2.83 9.52
C GLN A 161 6.52 -2.78 10.26
N LEU A 162 5.58 -1.98 9.74
CA LEU A 162 4.23 -1.82 10.31
C LEU A 162 3.22 -2.79 9.70
N SER A 163 3.27 -2.98 8.38
CA SER A 163 2.33 -3.86 7.67
C SER A 163 2.84 -5.30 7.61
N VAL A 164 1.95 -6.25 7.33
CA VAL A 164 2.32 -7.63 6.98
C VAL A 164 2.23 -7.83 5.47
N ASP A 165 3.28 -8.35 4.84
CA ASP A 165 3.29 -8.75 3.43
C ASP A 165 2.53 -10.08 3.28
N HIS A 166 1.51 -10.08 2.42
CA HIS A 166 0.63 -11.23 2.22
C HIS A 166 1.17 -12.15 1.12
N GLU A 167 2.19 -12.92 1.47
CA GLU A 167 2.83 -13.89 0.57
C GLU A 167 2.08 -15.24 0.56
N PRO A 168 1.89 -15.88 -0.61
CA PRO A 168 1.22 -17.19 -0.70
C PRO A 168 1.84 -18.27 0.19
N SER A 169 3.16 -18.25 0.38
CA SER A 169 3.86 -19.20 1.24
C SER A 169 3.50 -19.07 2.72
N LYS A 170 3.16 -17.85 3.17
CA LYS A 170 2.80 -17.56 4.56
C LYS A 170 1.32 -17.79 4.83
N GLU A 171 0.47 -17.58 3.84
CA GLU A 171 -1.00 -17.76 3.93
C GLU A 171 -1.49 -19.08 3.33
N LYS A 172 -0.59 -20.06 3.21
CA LYS A 172 -0.87 -21.33 2.53
C LYS A 172 -2.10 -22.03 3.11
N GLU A 173 -2.21 -22.08 4.43
CA GLU A 173 -3.31 -22.74 5.11
C GLU A 173 -4.66 -22.07 4.77
N GLU A 174 -4.74 -20.74 4.79
CA GLU A 174 -5.99 -20.05 4.44
C GLU A 174 -6.36 -20.22 2.96
N ILE A 175 -5.36 -20.25 2.07
CA ILE A 175 -5.57 -20.52 0.63
C ILE A 175 -6.11 -21.94 0.41
N GLU A 176 -5.50 -22.94 1.03
CA GLU A 176 -5.92 -24.35 0.91
C GLU A 176 -7.31 -24.59 1.53
N ASN A 177 -7.61 -23.92 2.65
CA ASN A 177 -8.95 -23.97 3.27
C ASN A 177 -10.06 -23.39 2.38
N ARG A 178 -9.72 -22.49 1.44
CA ARG A 178 -10.65 -21.96 0.43
C ARG A 178 -10.74 -22.83 -0.83
N GLY A 179 -10.00 -23.94 -0.90
CA GLY A 179 -9.99 -24.87 -2.03
C GLY A 179 -8.94 -24.54 -3.11
N GLY A 180 -8.07 -23.55 -2.86
CA GLY A 180 -6.93 -23.25 -3.72
C GLY A 180 -5.69 -24.08 -3.38
N PHE A 181 -4.57 -23.78 -4.04
CA PHE A 181 -3.27 -24.36 -3.68
C PHE A 181 -2.14 -23.33 -3.84
N VAL A 182 -1.00 -23.61 -3.20
CA VAL A 182 0.22 -22.81 -3.35
C VAL A 182 1.27 -23.60 -4.11
N SER A 183 1.61 -23.14 -5.32
CA SER A 183 2.73 -23.69 -6.08
C SER A 183 4.05 -23.12 -5.58
N ASN A 184 5.08 -23.95 -5.45
CA ASN A 184 6.42 -23.54 -5.10
C ASN A 184 7.43 -24.30 -5.96
N PHE A 185 7.75 -23.78 -7.14
CA PHE A 185 8.71 -24.38 -8.05
C PHE A 185 10.13 -23.90 -7.73
N PRO A 186 11.16 -24.77 -7.78
CA PRO A 186 12.54 -24.36 -7.55
C PRO A 186 12.95 -23.21 -8.47
N GLY A 187 13.35 -22.08 -7.89
CA GLY A 187 13.75 -20.87 -8.62
C GLY A 187 12.62 -19.90 -8.99
N ASP A 188 11.38 -20.17 -8.60
CA ASP A 188 10.24 -19.24 -8.71
C ASP A 188 9.76 -18.80 -7.32
N VAL A 189 8.96 -17.74 -7.29
CA VAL A 189 8.22 -17.31 -6.10
C VAL A 189 6.99 -18.19 -5.88
N ALA A 190 6.53 -18.29 -4.64
CA ALA A 190 5.29 -19.01 -4.34
C ALA A 190 4.08 -18.30 -4.99
N ARG A 191 3.13 -19.07 -5.53
CA ARG A 191 1.95 -18.52 -6.23
C ARG A 191 0.66 -19.22 -5.83
N VAL A 192 -0.41 -18.44 -5.69
CA VAL A 192 -1.79 -18.94 -5.56
C VAL A 192 -2.24 -19.53 -6.89
N ASP A 193 -2.65 -20.78 -6.87
CA ASP A 193 -3.06 -21.59 -8.02
C ASP A 193 -2.07 -21.58 -9.19
N GLY A 194 -0.77 -21.41 -8.90
CA GLY A 194 0.26 -21.28 -9.94
C GLY A 194 0.26 -19.96 -10.70
N GLN A 195 -0.57 -18.99 -10.32
CA GLN A 195 -0.82 -17.78 -11.10
C GLN A 195 -0.30 -16.52 -10.38
N LEU A 196 -0.79 -16.23 -9.17
CA LEU A 196 -0.57 -14.94 -8.52
C LEU A 196 0.41 -15.02 -7.35
N ALA A 197 1.41 -14.12 -7.32
CA ALA A 197 2.48 -14.11 -6.31
C ALA A 197 2.11 -13.40 -5.00
N VAL A 198 0.85 -12.98 -4.84
CA VAL A 198 0.28 -12.40 -3.62
C VAL A 198 -0.92 -13.21 -3.15
N ALA A 199 -1.11 -13.33 -1.84
CA ALA A 199 -2.22 -14.07 -1.22
C ALA A 199 -3.49 -13.22 -1.05
N ARG A 200 -3.32 -11.90 -1.00
CA ARG A 200 -4.41 -10.94 -0.86
C ARG A 200 -4.29 -9.84 -1.91
N ALA A 201 -5.41 -9.49 -2.53
CA ALA A 201 -5.50 -8.47 -3.56
C ALA A 201 -6.94 -7.96 -3.73
N PHE A 202 -7.07 -6.75 -4.25
CA PHE A 202 -8.30 -6.26 -4.86
C PHE A 202 -8.43 -6.79 -6.28
N GLY A 203 -9.65 -7.11 -6.72
CA GLY A 203 -9.88 -7.61 -8.08
C GLY A 203 -9.54 -9.10 -8.22
N ASP A 204 -8.82 -9.48 -9.27
CA ASP A 204 -8.43 -10.87 -9.57
C ASP A 204 -9.63 -11.83 -9.60
N LYS A 205 -10.70 -11.45 -10.31
CA LYS A 205 -12.00 -12.13 -10.26
C LYS A 205 -11.94 -13.64 -10.47
N SER A 206 -11.03 -14.13 -11.33
CA SER A 206 -10.87 -15.57 -11.58
C SER A 206 -10.28 -16.34 -10.39
N LEU A 207 -9.46 -15.67 -9.57
CA LEU A 207 -8.80 -16.24 -8.39
C LEU A 207 -9.47 -15.85 -7.08
N LYS A 208 -10.44 -14.94 -7.10
CA LYS A 208 -11.01 -14.33 -5.89
C LYS A 208 -11.52 -15.33 -4.85
N ARG A 209 -11.98 -16.51 -5.26
CA ARG A 209 -12.39 -17.55 -4.30
C ARG A 209 -11.25 -18.00 -3.39
N HIS A 210 -10.00 -17.92 -3.85
CA HIS A 210 -8.82 -18.38 -3.13
C HIS A 210 -7.95 -17.21 -2.61
N LEU A 211 -8.29 -15.97 -2.95
CA LEU A 211 -7.67 -14.75 -2.46
C LEU A 211 -8.54 -14.06 -1.40
N SER A 212 -7.94 -13.17 -0.61
CA SER A 212 -8.66 -12.28 0.31
C SER A 212 -8.45 -10.81 -0.05
N SER A 213 -9.41 -9.95 0.28
CA SER A 213 -9.25 -8.48 0.33
C SER A 213 -9.30 -7.95 1.77
N ASP A 214 -9.24 -8.84 2.77
CA ASP A 214 -9.18 -8.47 4.18
C ASP A 214 -7.80 -7.89 4.51
N PRO A 215 -7.70 -6.63 5.00
CA PRO A 215 -6.42 -6.04 5.30
C PRO A 215 -5.84 -6.46 6.66
N HIS A 216 -4.50 -6.51 6.73
CA HIS A 216 -3.82 -6.32 8.00
C HIS A 216 -3.91 -4.84 8.39
N VAL A 217 -4.49 -4.54 9.54
CA VAL A 217 -4.65 -3.16 10.05
C VAL A 217 -3.86 -3.01 11.34
N VAL A 218 -3.13 -1.90 11.48
CA VAL A 218 -2.41 -1.52 12.69
C VAL A 218 -2.63 -0.03 12.98
N VAL A 219 -2.70 0.31 14.26
CA VAL A 219 -2.81 1.70 14.74
C VAL A 219 -1.56 2.01 15.54
N GLU A 220 -0.90 3.12 15.20
CA GLU A 220 0.34 3.58 15.82
C GLU A 220 0.20 5.04 16.24
N ASP A 221 0.73 5.37 17.41
CA ASP A 221 0.84 6.76 17.84
C ASP A 221 2.10 7.40 17.22
N ILE A 222 1.92 8.64 16.76
CA ILE A 222 2.97 9.49 16.20
C ILE A 222 3.39 10.49 17.27
N ASP A 223 4.70 10.52 17.51
CA ASP A 223 5.35 11.23 18.60
C ASP A 223 6.65 11.89 18.10
N ASP A 224 7.31 12.63 18.99
CA ASP A 224 8.58 13.33 18.68
C ASP A 224 9.73 12.37 18.36
N ASP A 225 9.60 11.09 18.72
CA ASP A 225 10.54 10.03 18.37
C ASP A 225 10.36 9.54 16.93
N THR A 226 9.26 9.90 16.26
CA THR A 226 8.95 9.47 14.90
C THR A 226 9.72 10.29 13.88
N ASP A 227 10.71 9.69 13.25
CA ASP A 227 11.50 10.34 12.20
C ASP A 227 10.73 10.36 10.88
N PHE A 228 10.26 9.19 10.45
CA PHE A 228 9.48 9.07 9.23
C PHE A 228 8.69 7.77 9.10
N VAL A 229 7.70 7.79 8.22
CA VAL A 229 7.03 6.58 7.70
C VAL A 229 7.33 6.46 6.21
N ILE A 230 7.38 5.22 5.72
CA ILE A 230 7.57 4.81 4.33
C ILE A 230 6.38 3.96 3.93
N LEU A 231 5.76 4.26 2.79
CA LEU A 231 4.97 3.30 2.03
C LEU A 231 5.71 2.99 0.73
N ALA A 232 5.71 1.74 0.25
CA ALA A 232 6.22 1.40 -1.08
C ALA A 232 5.72 0.05 -1.62
N SER A 233 5.72 -0.09 -2.95
CA SER A 233 5.53 -1.37 -3.66
C SER A 233 6.72 -2.32 -3.50
N ASP A 234 6.52 -3.58 -3.86
CA ASP A 234 7.51 -4.65 -3.65
C ASP A 234 8.83 -4.42 -4.42
N GLY A 235 8.81 -3.62 -5.50
CA GLY A 235 9.98 -3.23 -6.26
C GLY A 235 11.06 -2.50 -5.45
N ILE A 236 10.67 -1.82 -4.37
CA ILE A 236 11.61 -1.26 -3.39
C ILE A 236 12.15 -2.37 -2.48
N TRP A 237 11.27 -3.21 -1.96
CA TRP A 237 11.57 -4.10 -0.85
C TRP A 237 12.31 -5.36 -1.27
N LYS A 238 12.04 -5.88 -2.48
CA LYS A 238 12.68 -7.07 -3.02
C LYS A 238 13.98 -6.70 -3.75
N VAL A 239 15.05 -7.45 -3.48
CA VAL A 239 16.36 -7.31 -4.11
C VAL A 239 16.54 -8.47 -5.09
N GLY A 240 16.05 -8.31 -6.32
CA GLY A 240 16.17 -9.29 -7.39
C GLY A 240 14.93 -9.36 -8.28
N TYR A 241 15.10 -8.94 -9.54
CA TYR A 241 14.14 -8.92 -10.66
C TYR A 241 12.98 -7.89 -10.60
N SER A 242 13.01 -6.99 -11.60
CA SER A 242 11.98 -6.05 -12.09
C SER A 242 11.25 -5.13 -11.09
N SER A 243 12.00 -4.10 -10.67
CA SER A 243 11.66 -2.67 -10.71
C SER A 243 10.24 -2.20 -10.37
N PHE A 244 10.11 -1.55 -9.21
CA PHE A 244 9.34 -0.33 -8.95
C PHE A 244 10.01 0.41 -7.79
N SER A 245 9.89 1.73 -7.71
CA SER A 245 10.46 2.47 -6.59
C SER A 245 9.55 3.59 -6.17
N PHE A 246 8.78 3.34 -5.11
CA PHE A 246 7.98 4.37 -4.46
C PHE A 246 8.46 4.59 -3.04
N TYR A 247 8.37 5.81 -2.56
CA TYR A 247 8.50 6.09 -1.14
C TYR A 247 7.70 7.33 -0.85
N LEU A 248 6.98 7.28 0.25
CA LEU A 248 6.29 8.42 0.80
C LEU A 248 6.91 8.74 2.14
N GLN A 249 7.59 9.88 2.26
CA GLN A 249 8.09 10.36 3.55
C GLN A 249 6.93 10.94 4.33
N PHE A 250 6.85 10.66 5.62
CA PHE A 250 6.17 11.53 6.56
C PHE A 250 7.16 12.10 7.53
N MET A 251 7.04 13.38 7.85
CA MET A 251 7.86 14.08 8.85
C MET A 251 9.33 14.23 8.45
N ASP A 252 9.77 15.47 8.48
CA ASP A 252 11.18 15.82 8.50
C ASP A 252 11.29 16.76 9.71
N THR A 253 11.61 16.21 10.87
CA THR A 253 12.03 17.01 12.03
C THR A 253 13.46 17.49 11.78
N PHE A 254 13.61 18.48 10.90
CA PHE A 254 14.85 19.25 10.81
C PHE A 254 14.91 20.22 12.00
N TYR A 255 15.81 19.94 12.95
CA TYR A 255 16.46 20.99 13.74
C TYR A 255 17.81 21.33 13.11
#